data_AF-A0A2E4EI06-F1
#
_entry.id   AF-A0A2E4EI06-F1
#
_cell.length_a   1.000
_cell.length_b   1.000
_cell.length_c   1.000
_cell.angle_alpha   90.00
_cell.angle_beta   90.00
_cell.angle_gamma   90.00
#
_symmetry.space_group_name_H-M   'P 1'
#
loop_
_entity.id
_entity.type
_entity.pdbx_description
1 polymer ?
#
loop_
_entity_poly.entity_id
_entity_poly.type
_entity_poly.pdbx_seq_one_letter_code
_entity_poly.pdbx_strand_id
1 'polypeptide(L)' 'MEVTVLYYDEEQLTKVQHAHLTAQQNNGRPLLTSEFREGKVIVAVIEGHVNVLNTMGDRWGSAEQMAAEAELK' A
#
# COMPACT_ATOMS: atom_id res chain seq x y z
N MET A 1 7.79 -15.69 -2.86
CA MET A 1 6.33 -15.58 -2.81
C MET A 1 5.97 -14.15 -3.19
N GLU A 2 4.94 -13.97 -4.00
CA GLU A 2 4.43 -12.64 -4.30
C GLU A 2 3.66 -12.13 -3.09
N VAL A 3 3.90 -10.88 -2.69
CA VAL A 3 3.17 -10.21 -1.62
C VAL A 3 2.87 -8.77 -1.98
N THR A 4 1.81 -8.26 -1.39
CA THR A 4 1.51 -6.82 -1.38
C THR A 4 1.65 -6.32 0.05
N VAL A 5 2.47 -5.29 0.23
CA VAL A 5 2.72 -4.68 1.55
C VAL A 5 2.01 -3.34 1.62
N LEU A 6 1.19 -3.16 2.65
CA LEU A 6 0.63 -1.85 3.00
C LEU A 6 1.49 -1.22 4.09
N TYR A 7 1.85 0.05 3.92
CA TYR A 7 2.71 0.77 4.86
C TYR A 7 2.39 2.26 4.87
N TYR A 8 2.78 2.95 5.95
CA TYR A 8 2.94 4.39 5.96
C TYR A 8 4.40 4.75 5.76
N ASP A 9 4.65 5.88 5.10
CA ASP A 9 5.94 6.55 5.19
C ASP A 9 6.06 7.14 6.60
N GLU A 10 7.20 6.93 7.27
CA GLU A 10 7.40 7.38 8.65
C GLU A 10 7.41 8.91 8.79
N GLU A 11 7.76 9.63 7.72
CA GLU A 11 7.66 11.09 7.66
C GLU A 11 6.26 11.57 7.28
N GLN A 12 5.42 10.70 6.71
CA GLN A 12 4.09 11.04 6.20
C GLN A 12 3.02 9.98 6.53
N LEU A 13 2.62 9.93 7.81
CA LEU A 13 1.61 9.01 8.36
C LEU A 13 0.16 9.30 7.93
N THR A 14 -0.07 10.18 6.96
CA THR A 14 -1.41 10.62 6.55
C THR A 14 -2.02 9.80 5.43
N LYS A 15 -1.22 8.99 4.72
CA LYS A 15 -1.65 8.20 3.58
C LYS A 15 -1.01 6.82 3.60
N VAL A 16 -1.84 5.78 3.50
CA VAL A 16 -1.34 4.41 3.32
C VAL A 16 -0.85 4.26 1.88
N GLN A 17 0.34 3.71 1.73
CA GLN A 17 0.93 3.32 0.47
C GLN A 17 0.91 1.79 0.34
N HIS A 18 1.13 1.31 -0.89
CA HIS A 18 1.28 -0.12 -1.14
C HIS A 18 2.44 -0.41 -2.11
N ALA A 19 3.07 -1.56 -1.94
CA ALA A 19 4.10 -2.06 -2.84
C ALA A 19 3.93 -3.56 -3.11
N HIS A 20 4.22 -3.97 -4.34
CA HIS A 20 4.29 -5.39 -4.72
C HIS A 20 5.74 -5.85 -4.65
N LEU A 21 5.97 -6.96 -3.96
CA LEU A 21 7.30 -7.50 -3.73
C LEU A 21 7.31 -9.01 -3.92
N THR A 22 8.42 -9.53 -4.45
CA THR A 22 8.75 -10.94 -4.30
C THR A 22 9.52 -11.12 -3.00
N ALA A 23 8.86 -11.61 -1.95
CA ALA A 23 9.48 -11.88 -0.66
C ALA A 23 9.99 -13.32 -0.56
N GLN A 24 11.11 -13.52 0.13
CA GLN A 24 11.41 -14.84 0.70
C GLN A 24 10.48 -15.12 1.87
N GLN A 25 10.31 -16.39 2.25
CA GLN A 25 9.46 -16.77 3.36
C GLN A 25 10.18 -17.70 4.32
N ASN A 26 9.84 -17.57 5.61
CA ASN A 26 10.22 -18.52 6.64
C ASN A 26 8.94 -18.99 7.34
N ASN A 27 8.61 -20.28 7.19
CA ASN A 27 7.40 -20.90 7.75
C ASN A 27 6.11 -20.13 7.44
N GLY A 28 5.92 -19.73 6.17
CA GLY A 28 4.74 -18.98 5.73
C GLY A 28 4.75 -17.50 6.09
N ARG A 29 5.77 -17.01 6.83
CA ARG A 29 5.92 -15.59 7.13
C ARG A 29 6.85 -14.92 6.11
N PRO A 30 6.37 -13.91 5.38
CA PRO A 30 7.22 -13.16 4.44
C PRO A 30 8.32 -12.39 5.17
N LEU A 31 9.54 -12.48 4.63
CA LEU A 31 10.73 -11.77 5.06
C LEU A 31 10.90 -10.53 4.20
N LEU A 32 10.51 -9.37 4.75
CA LEU A 32 10.82 -8.07 4.14
C LEU A 32 12.27 -7.68 4.46
N THR A 33 13.02 -7.18 3.48
CA THR A 33 14.41 -6.77 3.69
C THR A 33 14.51 -5.53 4.60
N SER A 34 15.67 -5.33 5.22
CA SER A 34 15.95 -4.14 6.06
C SER A 34 15.76 -2.86 5.26
N GLU A 35 16.27 -2.83 4.04
CA GLU A 35 16.25 -1.69 3.13
C GLU A 35 14.80 -1.35 2.73
N PHE A 36 13.94 -2.37 2.60
CA PHE A 36 12.52 -2.12 2.35
C PHE A 36 11.83 -1.53 3.58
N ARG A 37 12.16 -1.95 4.80
CA ARG A 37 11.49 -1.49 6.04
C ARG A 37 11.93 -0.11 6.48
N GLU A 38 13.14 0.33 6.11
CA GLU A 38 13.63 1.67 6.42
C GLU A 38 12.69 2.74 5.84
N GLY A 39 12.37 3.77 6.64
CA GLY A 39 11.40 4.78 6.24
C GLY A 39 9.94 4.39 6.39
N LYS A 40 9.61 3.14 6.81
CA LYS A 40 8.27 2.58 6.63
C LYS A 40 7.69 1.96 7.89
N VAL A 41 6.48 2.37 8.22
CA VAL A 41 5.63 1.72 9.22
C VAL A 41 4.77 0.68 8.52
N ILE A 42 5.16 -0.60 8.61
CA ILE A 42 4.43 -1.71 7.98
C ILE A 42 3.09 -1.94 8.68
N VAL A 43 2.01 -1.86 7.92
CA VAL A 43 0.63 -2.05 8.40
C VAL A 43 0.18 -3.49 8.18
N ALA A 44 0.38 -4.01 6.96
CA ALA A 44 -0.05 -5.35 6.58
C ALA A 44 0.84 -5.93 5.49
N VAL A 45 0.96 -7.26 5.47
CA VAL A 45 1.57 -8.01 4.35
C VAL A 45 0.56 -9.05 3.90
N ILE A 46 0.21 -9.01 2.62
CA ILE A 46 -0.86 -9.78 2.01
C ILE A 46 -0.23 -10.71 0.98
N GLU A 47 -0.66 -11.97 0.92
CA GLU A 47 -0.19 -12.91 -0.09
C GLU A 47 -0.74 -12.52 -1.48
N GLY A 48 0.13 -12.56 -2.48
CA GLY A 48 -0.18 -12.29 -3.87
C GLY A 48 -0.15 -10.81 -4.24
N HIS A 49 -0.58 -10.56 -5.47
CA HIS A 49 -0.70 -9.22 -6.05
C HIS A 49 -2.14 -8.75 -5.95
N VAL A 50 -2.41 -7.75 -5.12
CA VAL A 50 -3.77 -7.19 -4.97
C VAL A 50 -3.84 -5.78 -5.54
N ASN A 51 -4.90 -5.49 -6.29
CA ASN A 51 -5.14 -4.12 -6.73
C ASN A 51 -5.81 -3.34 -5.58
N VAL A 52 -5.10 -2.37 -5.01
CA VAL A 52 -5.62 -1.55 -3.90
C VAL A 52 -6.52 -0.47 -4.49
N LEU A 53 -7.83 -0.63 -4.31
CA LEU A 53 -8.82 0.29 -4.88
C LEU A 53 -8.95 1.59 -4.08
N ASN A 54 -8.79 1.51 -2.76
CA ASN A 54 -8.81 2.64 -1.85
C ASN A 54 -8.03 2.31 -0.58
N THR A 55 -7.63 3.35 0.13
CA THR A 55 -6.91 3.24 1.40
C THR A 55 -7.56 4.04 2.52
N MET A 56 -7.15 3.79 3.76
CA MET A 56 -7.62 4.57 4.89
C MET A 56 -7.15 6.02 4.76
N GLY A 57 -8.10 6.96 4.74
CA GLY A 57 -7.82 8.37 4.48
C GLY A 57 -8.25 8.83 3.07
N ASP A 58 -8.44 7.89 2.13
CA ASP A 58 -9.09 8.17 0.85
C ASP A 58 -10.59 8.38 1.11
N ARG A 59 -10.94 9.63 1.43
CA ARG A 59 -12.35 10.02 1.55
C ARG A 59 -12.97 9.96 0.15
N TRP A 60 -14.09 9.25 0.03
CA TRP A 60 -14.96 9.34 -1.14
C TRP A 60 -15.31 10.81 -1.39
N GLY A 61 -14.84 11.37 -2.51
CA GLY A 61 -15.06 12.79 -2.86
C GLY A 61 -13.85 13.72 -2.67
N SER A 62 -12.62 13.20 -2.70
CA SER A 62 -11.45 14.06 -2.91
C SER A 62 -11.59 14.83 -4.24
N ALA A 63 -11.08 16.06 -4.28
CA ALA A 63 -11.23 16.97 -5.42
C ALA A 63 -10.79 16.34 -6.76
N GLU A 64 -9.81 15.42 -6.72
CA GLU A 64 -9.32 14.66 -7.88
C GLU A 64 -10.37 13.69 -8.44
N GLN A 65 -11.16 13.02 -7.59
CA GLN A 65 -12.25 12.14 -8.05
C GLN A 65 -13.45 12.92 -8.59
N MET A 66 -13.76 14.07 -7.98
CA MET A 66 -14.81 14.97 -8.49
C MET A 66 -14.43 15.59 -9.85
N ALA A 67 -13.15 15.87 -10.07
CA ALA A 67 -12.65 16.33 -11.36
C ALA A 67 -12.72 15.23 -12.44
N ALA A 68 -12.37 13.99 -12.10
CA ALA A 68 -12.45 12.85 -13.01
C ALA A 68 -13.90 12.54 -13.44
N GLU A 69 -14.89 12.72 -12.57
CA GLU A 69 -16.31 12.58 -12.94
C GLU A 69 -16.82 13.74 -13.83
N ALA A 70 -16.27 14.94 -13.67
CA ALA A 70 -16.68 16.10 -14.48
C ALA A 70 -16.24 15.99 -15.95
N GLU A 71 -15.16 15.26 -16.24
CA GLU A 71 -14.70 14.99 -17.61
C GLU A 71 -15.45 13.83 -18.29
N LEU A 72 -16.21 13.02 -17.55
CA LEU A 72 -17.02 11.91 -18.08
C LEU A 72 -18.45 12.35 -18.47
N LYS A 73 -18.84 13.60 -18.17
CA LYS A 73 -20.14 14.18 -18.49
C LYS A 73 -20.06 15.18 -19.63
#